data_AF-A0A1V1NS36-F1
#
_entry.id   AF-A0A1V1NS36-F1
#
_cell.length_a   1.000
_cell.length_b   1.000
_cell.length_c   1.000
_cell.angle_alpha   90.00
_cell.angle_beta   90.00
_cell.angle_gamma   90.00
#
_symmetry.space_group_name_H-M   'P 1'
#
loop_
_entity.id
_entity.type
_entity.pdbx_description
1 polymer ?
#
loop_
_entity_poly.entity_id
_entity_poly.type
_entity_poly.pdbx_seq_one_letter_code
_entity_poly.pdbx_strand_id
1 'polypeptide(L)' 'TEELGFLAQWINRSPQHILFIYGPKSSGKTTLLYKFIENHLTNKLFNIKHFNLRKMLITNYSDFIQSFSIMMRTLILLI' A
#
# COMPACT_ATOMS: atom_id res chain seq x y z
N THR A 1 -6.95 10.13 -13.88
CA THR A 1 -8.23 10.20 -13.14
C THR A 1 -8.85 8.81 -12.96
N GLU A 2 -8.82 7.96 -13.99
CA GLU A 2 -9.36 6.59 -13.94
C GLU A 2 -8.67 5.69 -12.90
N GLU A 3 -7.33 5.66 -12.85
CA GLU A 3 -6.58 4.82 -11.90
C GLU A 3 -6.89 5.16 -10.43
N LEU A 4 -6.99 6.46 -10.09
CA LEU A 4 -7.37 6.91 -8.76
C LEU A 4 -8.81 6.50 -8.41
N GLY A 5 -9.72 6.57 -9.40
CA GLY A 5 -11.09 6.09 -9.26
C GLY A 5 -11.17 4.59 -8.99
N PHE A 6 -10.36 3.79 -9.70
CA PHE A 6 -10.23 2.36 -9.46
C PHE A 6 -9.75 2.06 -8.04
N LEU A 7 -8.69 2.73 -7.57
CA LEU A 7 -8.17 2.57 -6.20
C LEU A 7 -9.21 2.96 -5.14
N ALA A 8 -9.97 4.03 -5.38
CA ALA A 8 -11.04 4.48 -4.48
C ALA A 8 -12.18 3.44 -4.39
N GLN A 9 -12.57 2.86 -5.52
CA GLN A 9 -13.56 1.79 -5.54
C GLN A 9 -13.03 0.53 -4.86
N TRP A 10 -11.77 0.16 -5.09
CA TRP A 10 -11.16 -1.02 -4.51
C TRP A 10 -11.13 -0.96 -2.99
N ILE A 11 -10.69 0.15 -2.40
CA ILE A 11 -10.56 0.29 -0.94
C ILE A 11 -11.90 0.32 -0.20
N ASN A 12 -12.99 0.67 -0.90
CA ASN A 12 -14.33 0.64 -0.32
C ASN A 12 -14.95 -0.76 -0.35
N ARG A 13 -14.31 -1.76 -0.98
CA ARG A 13 -14.75 -3.16 -0.94
C ARG A 13 -14.26 -3.85 0.33
N SER A 14 -14.91 -4.95 0.71
CA SER A 14 -14.43 -5.80 1.80
C SER A 14 -13.01 -6.32 1.49
N PRO A 15 -12.06 -6.26 2.44
CA PRO A 15 -10.70 -6.72 2.22
C PRO A 15 -10.65 -8.25 2.14
N GLN A 16 -10.78 -8.78 0.93
CA GLN A 16 -10.71 -10.22 0.64
C GLN A 16 -9.47 -10.59 -0.18
N HIS A 17 -8.88 -9.62 -0.87
CA HIS A 17 -7.78 -9.82 -1.81
C HIS A 17 -6.71 -8.74 -1.67
N ILE A 18 -5.47 -9.14 -1.95
CA ILE A 18 -4.33 -8.23 -2.10
C ILE A 18 -4.37 -7.64 -3.50
N LEU A 19 -4.34 -6.32 -3.62
CA LEU A 19 -4.21 -5.63 -4.90
C LEU A 19 -2.74 -5.52 -5.29
N PHE A 20 -2.41 -6.04 -6.47
CA PHE A 20 -1.10 -5.84 -7.06
C PHE A 20 -1.19 -4.82 -8.20
N ILE A 21 -0.30 -3.81 -8.17
CA ILE A 21 -0.20 -2.80 -9.23
C ILE A 21 1.06 -3.07 -10.04
N TYR A 22 0.88 -3.45 -11.31
CA TYR A 22 1.96 -3.84 -12.21
C TYR A 22 2.24 -2.77 -13.28
N GLY A 23 3.43 -2.84 -13.89
CA GLY A 23 3.80 -2.02 -15.04
C GLY A 23 5.31 -1.81 -15.16
N PRO A 24 5.80 -1.19 -16.24
CA PRO A 24 7.22 -0.93 -16.46
C PRO A 24 7.90 -0.18 -15.31
N LYS A 25 9.22 -0.37 -15.14
CA LYS A 25 9.99 0.44 -14.18
C LYS A 25 9.82 1.92 -14.53
N SER A 26 9.69 2.76 -13.51
CA SER A 26 9.50 4.22 -13.64
C SER A 26 8.18 4.67 -14.29
N SER A 27 7.18 3.80 -14.43
CA SER A 27 5.83 4.17 -14.91
C SER A 27 4.98 4.99 -13.92
N GLY A 28 5.57 5.51 -12.84
CA GLY A 28 4.84 6.36 -11.87
C GLY A 28 3.97 5.64 -10.85
N LYS A 29 3.96 4.29 -10.75
CA LYS A 29 3.15 3.53 -9.77
C LYS A 29 3.27 4.02 -8.33
N THR A 30 4.49 4.24 -7.87
CA THR A 30 4.77 4.78 -6.53
C THR A 30 4.14 6.16 -6.34
N THR A 31 4.28 7.04 -7.35
CA THR A 31 3.68 8.38 -7.34
C THR A 31 2.15 8.34 -7.35
N LEU A 32 1.55 7.41 -8.11
CA LEU A 32 0.11 7.20 -8.14
C LEU A 32 -0.42 6.83 -6.74
N LEU A 33 0.25 5.89 -6.06
CA LEU A 33 -0.12 5.48 -4.71
C LEU A 33 -0.02 6.62 -3.70
N TYR A 34 1.07 7.40 -3.73
CA TYR A 34 1.20 8.57 -2.85
C TYR A 34 0.07 9.59 -3.06
N LYS A 35 -0.21 9.94 -4.32
CA LYS A 35 -1.33 10.84 -4.65
C LYS A 35 -2.68 10.30 -4.19
N PHE A 36 -2.89 8.98 -4.28
CA PHE A 36 -4.12 8.36 -3.81
C PHE A 36 -4.30 8.50 -2.29
N ILE A 37 -3.24 8.23 -1.53
CA ILE A 37 -3.25 8.35 -0.07
C ILE A 37 -3.55 9.78 0.35
N GLU A 38 -2.81 10.75 -0.20
CA GLU A 38 -2.96 12.18 0.09
C GLU A 38 -4.39 12.67 -0.18
N ASN A 39 -4.98 12.26 -1.31
CA ASN A 39 -6.29 12.73 -1.73
C ASN A 39 -7.48 12.02 -1.05
N HIS A 40 -7.33 10.75 -0.67
CA HIS A 40 -8.49 9.92 -0.30
C HIS A 40 -8.43 9.28 1.09
N LEU A 41 -7.25 9.19 1.70
CA LEU A 41 -7.07 8.45 2.95
C LEU A 41 -6.66 9.32 4.14
N THR A 42 -6.24 10.57 3.90
CA THR A 42 -5.82 11.52 4.96
C THR A 42 -6.88 11.77 6.03
N ASN A 43 -8.17 11.75 5.66
CA ASN A 43 -9.30 11.98 6.58
C ASN A 43 -9.97 10.69 7.08
N LYS A 44 -9.46 9.52 6.69
CA LYS A 44 -10.03 8.23 7.09
C LYS A 44 -9.15 7.63 8.20
N LEU A 45 -9.78 6.92 9.15
CA LEU A 45 -9.10 6.20 10.24
C LEU A 45 -8.37 4.94 9.73
N PHE A 46 -7.60 5.06 8.66
CA PHE A 46 -6.74 4.00 8.15
C PHE A 46 -5.36 4.14 8.76
N ASN A 47 -4.88 3.08 9.41
CA ASN A 47 -3.47 2.93 9.69
C ASN A 47 -2.78 2.47 8.40
N ILE A 48 -2.10 3.38 7.72
CA ILE A 48 -1.41 3.13 6.45
C ILE A 48 0.04 2.79 6.77
N LYS A 49 0.49 1.60 6.33
CA LYS A 49 1.89 1.20 6.43
C LYS A 49 2.52 1.16 5.06
N HIS A 50 3.64 1.86 4.90
CA HIS A 50 4.43 1.87 3.66
C HIS A 50 5.67 1.02 3.84
N PHE A 51 5.76 -0.05 3.06
CA PHE A 51 6.95 -0.88 2.99
C PHE A 51 7.64 -0.64 1.65
N ASN A 52 8.79 0.05 1.66
CA ASN A 52 9.60 0.23 0.46
C ASN A 52 10.59 -0.93 0.33
N LEU A 53 10.21 -1.95 -0.41
CA LEU A 53 11.00 -3.17 -0.55
C LEU A 53 12.31 -2.97 -1.34
N ARG A 54 12.50 -1.84 -2.02
CA ARG A 54 13.79 -1.51 -2.66
C ARG A 54 14.85 -1.05 -1.68
N LYS A 55 14.44 -0.48 -0.54
CA LYS A 55 15.34 0.01 0.51
C LYS A 55 15.42 -0.95 1.69
N MET A 56 14.35 -1.71 1.92
CA MET A 56 14.24 -2.61 3.05
C MET A 56 14.83 -3.97 2.68
N LEU A 57 15.93 -4.33 3.35
CA LEU A 57 16.54 -5.64 3.21
C LEU A 57 15.85 -6.60 4.18
N ILE A 58 15.11 -7.58 3.64
CA ILE A 58 14.50 -8.67 4.42
C ILE A 58 15.33 -9.91 4.14
N THR A 59 16.23 -10.28 5.06
CA THR A 59 17.13 -11.43 4.85
C THR A 59 16.64 -12.70 5.52
N ASN A 60 15.84 -12.57 6.57
CA ASN A 60 15.38 -13.69 7.36
C ASN A 60 13.94 -13.50 7.87
N TYR A 61 13.38 -14.56 8.45
CA TYR A 61 12.01 -14.57 8.95
C TYR A 61 11.78 -13.57 10.09
N SER A 62 12.78 -13.35 10.94
CA SER A 62 12.69 -12.35 12.02
C SER A 62 12.62 -10.93 11.47
N ASP A 63 13.42 -10.59 10.46
CA ASP A 63 13.37 -9.28 9.78
C ASP A 63 11.98 -9.04 9.17
N PHE A 64 11.39 -10.09 8.57
CA PHE A 64 10.04 -10.04 8.03
C PHE A 64 9.01 -9.78 9.13
N ILE A 65 9.03 -10.56 10.21
CA ILE A 65 8.07 -10.41 11.31
C ILE A 65 8.20 -9.04 11.97
N GLN A 66 9.41 -8.54 12.19
CA GLN A 66 9.61 -7.19 12.74
C GLN A 66 9.10 -6.09 11.80
N SER A 67 9.30 -6.25 10.50
CA SER A 67 8.83 -5.27 9.53
C SER A 67 7.30 -5.26 9.47
N PHE A 68 6.67 -6.43 9.43
CA PHE A 68 5.23 -6.54 9.16
C PHE A 68 4.34 -6.60 10.42
N SER A 69 4.87 -7.01 11.58
CA SER A 69 4.09 -7.12 12.83
C SER A 69 4.04 -5.81 13.60
N ILE A 70 2.87 -5.17 13.57
CA ILE A 70 2.30 -4.28 14.61
C ILE A 70 0.77 -4.29 14.38
N MET A 71 0.00 -4.78 15.35
CA MET A 71 -1.47 -4.91 15.42
C MET A 71 -2.11 -3.51 15.67
N MET A 72 -3.34 -3.10 15.33
CA MET A 72 -4.66 -3.69 15.03
C MET A 72 -5.33 -2.79 13.94
N ARG A 73 -6.08 -3.35 12.99
CA ARG A 73 -6.69 -2.68 11.80
C ARG A 73 -5.70 -1.90 10.92
N THR A 74 -5.05 -2.59 9.99
CA THR A 74 -4.09 -1.98 9.06
C THR A 74 -4.46 -2.28 7.62
N LEU A 75 -4.56 -1.23 6.80
CA LEU A 75 -4.50 -1.36 5.34
C LEU A 75 -3.01 -1.43 4.97
N ILE A 76 -2.53 -2.62 4.61
CA ILE A 76 -1.13 -2.80 4.24
C ILE A 76 -0.97 -2.40 2.77
N LEU A 77 -0.16 -1.37 2.51
CA LEU A 77 0.22 -0.96 1.17
C LEU A 77 1.69 -1.31 0.94
N LEU A 78 1.93 -2.30 0.06
CA LEU A 78 3.27 -2.68 -0.37
C LEU A 78 3.68 -1.80 -1.56
N ILE A 79 4.85 -1.13 -1.49
CA ILE A 79 5.36 -0.22 -2.52
C ILE A 79 6.74 -0.66 -3.03
#